data_AF-A0A1T5AWF8-F1
#
_entry.id   AF-A0A1T5AWF8-F1
#
_cell.length_a   1.000
_cell.length_b   1.000
_cell.length_c   1.000
_cell.angle_alpha   90.00
_cell.angle_beta   90.00
_cell.angle_gamma   90.00
#
_symmetry.space_group_name_H-M   'P 1'
#
loop_
_entity.id
_entity.type
_entity.pdbx_description
1 polymer ?
#
loop_
_entity_poly.entity_id
_entity_poly.type
_entity_poly.pdbx_seq_one_letter_code
_entity_poly.pdbx_strand_id
1 'polypeptide(L)'
;MLGQPNLKFQFQFDMEQVIDGRNIKIIKSVETADKLTHTEVLFGEYVDNEQVLRALRELERKYLESPLYEKLHGLEDRLSISFTHKESHAVISYTTED
;
A
#
# COMPACT_ATOMS: atom_id res chain seq x y z
N MET A 1 2.83 -30.99 30.79
CA MET A 1 2.15 -29.73 31.18
C MET A 1 3.19 -28.64 30.96
N LEU A 2 3.08 -27.63 30.10
CA LEU A 2 1.99 -26.90 29.45
C LEU A 2 2.30 -26.85 27.92
N GLY A 3 1.38 -26.80 26.96
CA GLY A 3 0.35 -25.79 26.73
C GLY A 3 0.72 -24.97 25.47
N GLN A 4 0.02 -25.22 24.36
CA GLN A 4 0.04 -24.57 23.03
C GLN A 4 -0.12 -23.01 23.07
N PRO A 5 0.01 -22.22 21.96
CA PRO A 5 -0.20 -22.55 20.52
C PRO A 5 0.86 -22.01 19.53
N ASN A 6 1.12 -22.65 18.38
CA ASN A 6 0.36 -22.58 17.12
C ASN A 6 0.03 -21.14 16.66
N LEU A 7 1.01 -20.47 16.02
CA LEU A 7 0.70 -19.42 15.04
C LEU A 7 1.06 -19.94 13.65
N LYS A 8 0.06 -20.56 13.00
CA LYS A 8 0.00 -20.63 11.54
C LYS A 8 -0.23 -19.22 11.02
N PHE A 9 0.82 -18.56 10.56
CA PHE A 9 0.64 -17.44 9.64
C PHE A 9 0.39 -18.02 8.26
N GLN A 10 -0.90 -18.20 7.96
CA GLN A 10 -1.37 -18.57 6.64
C GLN A 10 -1.34 -17.31 5.75
N PHE A 11 -0.20 -17.01 5.15
CA PHE A 11 -0.16 -16.15 3.97
C PHE A 11 -0.41 -17.03 2.76
N GLN A 12 -1.69 -17.31 2.50
CA GLN A 12 -2.13 -17.94 1.26
C GLN A 12 -2.56 -16.81 0.32
N PHE A 13 -1.67 -16.43 -0.60
CA PHE A 13 -2.05 -15.75 -1.84
C PHE A 13 -1.60 -16.63 -2.99
N ASP A 14 -2.42 -17.65 -3.23
CA ASP A 14 -2.39 -18.50 -4.41
C ASP A 14 -3.20 -17.77 -5.49
N MET A 15 -2.52 -17.13 -6.44
CA MET A 15 -3.10 -16.84 -7.75
C MET A 15 -2.00 -16.61 -8.78
N GLU A 16 -1.42 -17.70 -9.27
CA GLU A 16 -0.89 -17.76 -10.63
C GLU A 16 -2.09 -17.64 -11.60
N GLN A 17 -2.35 -16.42 -12.09
CA GLN A 17 -3.15 -16.19 -13.28
C GLN A 17 -2.21 -15.65 -14.36
N VAL A 18 -1.93 -16.48 -15.35
CA VAL A 18 -1.27 -16.11 -16.60
C VAL A 18 -2.23 -15.24 -17.41
N ILE A 19 -1.95 -13.94 -17.56
CA ILE A 19 -2.60 -13.09 -18.57
C ILE A 19 -1.55 -12.20 -19.24
N ASP A 20 -1.55 -12.27 -20.55
CA ASP A 20 -0.76 -11.54 -21.54
C ASP A 20 -0.93 -10.02 -21.36
N GLY A 21 0.17 -9.32 -21.04
CA GLY A 21 0.19 -7.90 -20.68
C GLY A 21 0.47 -7.69 -19.18
N ARG A 22 1.69 -7.25 -18.82
CA ARG A 22 2.03 -6.95 -17.42
C ARG A 22 1.20 -5.75 -16.97
N ASN A 23 0.16 -5.99 -16.17
CA ASN A 23 -0.56 -4.93 -15.48
C ASN A 23 0.36 -4.34 -14.41
N ILE A 24 0.38 -3.02 -14.31
CA ILE A 24 1.11 -2.27 -13.28
C ILE A 24 0.33 -2.43 -11.97
N LYS A 25 1.00 -2.93 -10.94
CA LYS A 25 0.37 -3.15 -9.64
C LYS A 25 0.66 -1.97 -8.73
N ILE A 26 -0.35 -1.49 -8.02
CA ILE A 26 -0.15 -0.56 -6.90
C ILE A 26 -0.19 -1.38 -5.62
N ILE A 27 0.91 -1.36 -4.87
CA ILE A 27 1.01 -1.96 -3.55
C ILE A 27 0.80 -0.86 -2.52
N LYS A 28 -0.10 -1.10 -1.56
CA LYS A 28 -0.27 -0.28 -0.38
C LYS A 28 0.51 -0.90 0.77
N SER A 29 1.49 -0.19 1.28
CA SER A 29 2.27 -0.56 2.45
C SER A 29 1.84 0.30 3.63
N VAL A 30 1.60 -0.32 4.78
CA VAL A 30 1.28 0.36 6.04
C VAL A 30 2.32 -0.05 7.07
N GLU A 31 3.09 0.93 7.54
CA GLU A 31 4.09 0.78 8.58
C GLU A 31 3.62 1.49 9.85
N THR A 32 3.51 0.77 10.96
CA THR A 32 3.22 1.39 12.27
C THR A 32 4.46 2.10 12.82
N ALA A 33 4.27 3.10 13.68
CA ALA A 33 5.36 3.88 14.28
C ALA A 33 6.45 3.04 14.97
N ASP A 34 6.05 1.93 15.58
CA ASP A 34 6.96 1.00 16.27
C ASP A 34 7.73 0.08 15.31
N LYS A 35 7.47 0.18 14.00
CA LYS A 35 8.05 -0.63 12.91
C LYS A 35 7.87 -2.15 13.05
N LEU A 36 7.13 -2.60 14.06
CA LEU A 36 6.81 -4.01 14.27
C LEU A 36 5.75 -4.53 13.30
N THR A 37 4.85 -3.65 12.84
CA THR A 37 3.81 -4.02 11.87
C THR A 37 4.08 -3.31 10.56
N HIS A 38 4.53 -4.08 9.59
CA HIS A 38 4.58 -3.72 8.18
C HIS A 38 3.59 -4.63 7.45
N THR A 39 2.60 -4.04 6.78
CA THR A 39 1.59 -4.78 6.03
C THR A 39 1.52 -4.26 4.62
N GLU A 40 1.69 -5.16 3.66
CA GLU A 40 1.61 -4.85 2.25
C GLU A 40 0.41 -5.55 1.66
N VAL A 41 -0.42 -4.79 0.96
CA VAL A 41 -1.61 -5.30 0.31
C VAL A 41 -1.66 -4.76 -1.11
N LEU A 42 -2.07 -5.61 -2.05
CA LEU A 42 -2.40 -5.17 -3.40
C LEU A 42 -3.56 -4.17 -3.32
N PHE A 43 -3.31 -2.93 -3.71
CA PHE A 43 -4.34 -1.91 -3.78
C PHE A 43 -5.18 -2.07 -5.06
N GLY A 44 -4.52 -2.35 -6.18
CA GLY A 44 -5.16 -2.55 -7.46
C GLY A 44 -4.16 -2.84 -8.56
N GLU A 45 -4.67 -3.37 -9.67
CA GLU A 45 -3.92 -3.66 -10.89
C GLU A 45 -4.46 -2.78 -12.01
N TYR A 46 -3.55 -2.21 -12.79
CA TYR A 46 -3.86 -1.20 -13.79
C TYR A 46 -3.17 -1.54 -15.10
N VAL A 47 -3.85 -1.31 -16.21
CA VAL A 47 -3.36 -1.71 -17.53
C VAL A 47 -2.30 -0.75 -18.07
N ASP A 48 -2.27 0.49 -17.57
CA ASP A 48 -1.42 1.56 -18.09
C ASP A 48 -1.08 2.62 -17.02
N ASN A 49 0.00 3.37 -17.29
CA ASN A 49 0.50 4.41 -16.39
C ASN A 49 -0.51 5.54 -16.16
N GLU A 50 -1.39 5.85 -17.12
CA GLU A 50 -2.39 6.90 -16.94
C GLU A 50 -3.43 6.50 -15.90
N GLN A 51 -3.90 5.25 -15.92
CA GLN A 51 -4.80 4.71 -14.91
C GLN A 51 -4.15 4.69 -13.52
N VAL A 52 -2.88 4.29 -13.43
CA VAL A 52 -2.09 4.34 -12.20
C VAL A 52 -2.02 5.77 -11.65
N LEU A 53 -1.65 6.74 -12.49
CA LEU A 53 -1.55 8.14 -12.10
C LEU A 53 -2.90 8.71 -11.64
N ARG A 54 -4.00 8.34 -12.31
CA ARG A 54 -5.35 8.73 -11.89
C ARG A 54 -5.70 8.16 -10.52
N ALA A 55 -5.40 6.88 -10.28
CA ALA A 55 -5.65 6.23 -9.00
C ALA A 55 -4.84 6.86 -7.86
N LEU A 56 -3.54 7.10 -8.08
CA LEU A 56 -2.67 7.74 -7.09
C LEU A 56 -3.09 9.19 -6.83
N ARG A 57 -3.48 9.96 -7.85
CA ARG A 57 -4.00 11.33 -7.65
C ARG A 57 -5.30 11.34 -6.85
N GLU A 58 -6.19 10.39 -7.12
CA GLU A 58 -7.42 10.28 -6.35
C GLU A 58 -7.15 9.94 -4.87
N LEU A 59 -6.23 9.01 -4.61
CA LEU A 59 -5.77 8.70 -3.27
C LEU A 59 -5.17 9.92 -2.59
N GLU A 60 -4.25 10.62 -3.26
CA GLU A 60 -3.60 11.80 -2.73
C GLU A 60 -4.63 12.86 -2.32
N ARG A 61 -5.61 13.14 -3.18
CA ARG A 61 -6.70 14.06 -2.86
C ARG A 61 -7.51 13.61 -1.63
N LYS A 62 -7.92 12.33 -1.57
CA LYS A 62 -8.67 11.79 -0.41
C LYS A 62 -7.90 11.93 0.91
N TYR A 63 -6.59 11.69 0.87
CA TYR A 63 -5.73 11.85 2.05
C TYR A 63 -5.49 13.32 2.42
N LEU A 64 -5.37 14.23 1.44
CA LEU A 64 -5.25 15.66 1.68
C LEU A 64 -6.55 16.30 2.22
N GLU A 65 -7.71 15.75 1.86
CA GLU A 65 -9.01 16.14 2.43
C GLU A 65 -9.17 15.68 3.89
N SER A 66 -8.36 14.71 4.33
CA SER A 66 -8.43 14.15 5.67
C SER A 66 -7.49 14.90 6.63
N PRO A 67 -8.00 15.52 7.72
CA PRO A 67 -7.15 16.26 8.66
C PRO A 67 -6.19 15.37 9.46
N LEU A 68 -6.45 14.05 9.47
CA LEU A 68 -5.72 13.02 10.21
C LEU A 68 -4.39 12.63 9.57
N TYR A 69 -4.21 12.92 8.28
CA TYR A 69 -3.02 12.52 7.53
C TYR A 69 -2.22 13.74 7.10
N GLU A 70 -0.92 13.56 7.00
CA GLU A 70 0.02 14.53 6.49
C GLU A 70 0.83 13.90 5.35
N LYS A 71 0.96 14.63 4.25
CA LYS A 71 1.70 14.17 3.06
C LYS A 71 3.20 14.16 3.37
N LEU A 72 3.83 13.00 3.24
CA LEU A 72 5.29 12.86 3.34
C LEU A 72 5.94 13.04 1.97
N HIS A 73 5.45 12.30 0.97
CA HIS A 73 5.94 12.35 -0.41
C HIS A 73 4.77 12.24 -1.39
N GLY A 74 4.90 12.93 -2.52
CA GLY A 74 3.89 12.96 -3.58
C GLY A 74 4.36 12.33 -4.88
N LEU A 75 3.44 12.30 -5.85
CA LEU A 75 3.67 11.78 -7.20
C LEU A 75 4.75 12.51 -8.00
N GLU A 76 5.18 13.68 -7.54
CA GLU A 76 6.18 14.52 -8.22
C GLU A 76 7.59 13.93 -8.14
N ASP A 77 7.87 13.09 -7.14
CA ASP A 77 9.21 12.56 -6.88
C ASP A 77 9.39 11.16 -7.50
N ARG A 78 8.36 10.31 -7.40
CA ARG A 78 8.29 8.92 -7.88
C ARG A 78 6.83 8.58 -8.19
N LEU A 79 6.57 7.47 -8.90
CA LEU A 79 5.22 6.89 -9.05
C LEU A 79 4.73 6.26 -7.72
N SER A 80 4.84 7.03 -6.64
CA SER A 80 4.50 6.63 -5.29
C SER A 80 4.03 7.83 -4.48
N ILE A 81 3.14 7.58 -3.53
CA ILE A 81 2.68 8.57 -2.56
C ILE A 81 2.80 8.00 -1.16
N SER A 82 3.15 8.85 -0.20
CA SER A 82 3.28 8.45 1.20
C SER A 82 2.68 9.49 2.12
N PHE A 83 1.98 9.03 3.15
CA PHE A 83 1.31 9.84 4.14
C PHE A 83 1.63 9.31 5.53
N THR A 84 1.75 10.19 6.50
CA THR A 84 1.83 9.83 7.92
C THR A 84 0.52 10.17 8.60
N HIS A 85 0.05 9.26 9.46
CA HIS A 85 -1.07 9.52 10.35
C HIS A 85 -0.57 10.36 11.53
N LYS A 86 -1.20 11.52 11.79
CA LYS A 86 -0.72 12.47 12.80
C LYS A 86 -0.73 11.93 14.23
N GLU A 87 -1.74 11.14 14.60
CA GLU A 87 -1.84 10.57 15.95
C GLU A 87 -1.03 9.29 16.13
N SER A 88 -1.28 8.28 15.29
CA SER A 88 -0.63 6.98 15.40
C SER A 88 0.80 6.92 14.86
N HIS A 89 1.28 7.99 14.21
CA HIS A 89 2.55 8.02 13.48
C HIS A 89 2.73 6.87 12.47
N ALA A 90 1.63 6.27 12.02
CA ALA A 90 1.63 5.20 11.04
C ALA A 90 1.84 5.78 9.65
N VAL A 91 2.78 5.22 8.89
CA VAL A 91 3.07 5.62 7.53
C VAL A 91 2.31 4.72 6.57
N ILE A 92 1.56 5.32 5.66
CA ILE A 92 0.89 4.63 4.56
C ILE A 92 1.57 5.07 3.28
N SER A 93 2.08 4.11 2.52
CA SER A 93 2.74 4.32 1.24
C SER A 93 2.02 3.53 0.15
N TYR A 94 1.97 4.10 -1.04
CA TYR A 94 1.48 3.44 -2.24
C TYR A 94 2.59 3.50 -3.27
N THR A 95 3.03 2.35 -3.76
CA THR A 95 4.14 2.21 -4.71
C THR A 95 3.72 1.33 -5.88
N THR A 96 4.18 1.67 -7.07
CA THR A 96 3.99 0.82 -8.26
C THR A 96 5.03 -0.28 -8.32
N GLU A 97 4.61 -1.50 -8.64
CA GLU A 97 5.45 -2.65 -8.96
C GLU A 97 5.21 -3.03 -10.43
N ASP A 98 6.30 -3.21 -11.19
CA ASP A 98 6.34 -3.61 -12.62
C ASP A 98 6.73 -5.08 -12.79
#